data_AF-A0AAT9REL0-F1
#
_entry.id   AF-A0AAT9REL0-F1
#
_cell.length_a   1.000
_cell.length_b   1.000
_cell.length_c   1.000
_cell.angle_alpha   90.00
_cell.angle_beta   90.00
_cell.angle_gamma   90.00
#
_symmetry.space_group_name_H-M   'P 1'
#
loop_
_entity.id
_entity.type
_entity.pdbx_description
1 polymer ?
#
loop_
_entity_poly.entity_id
_entity_poly.type
_entity_poly.pdbx_seq_one_letter_code
_entity_poly.pdbx_strand_id
1 'polypeptide(L)'
;MSSSRTKRSIAVVVATVAMGTMAGIAPVGAAEVDPLQQQIDEVSANTEGGVQISSDEIAWNDGEAIMAFPLPGEEQAPVSSPVAQKLQAQYVGLAADTREPAVSEAPVVAAADDDPPADEEVSAAEREPYVSAAASDSCPTQVFGNDWYCFYQYKSFKGRRLQWNATHKDWVYFSKFDFENRTPSWSNKGAKAIKVYGRRFAGQDTSCYSPLWSENPHERSASANWDNAADCFLTN
;
A
#
# COMPACT_ATOMS: atom_id res chain seq x y z
N MET A 1 -47.43 29.33 3.95
CA MET A 1 -47.87 28.46 5.05
C MET A 1 -46.75 28.34 6.05
N SER A 2 -47.05 28.78 7.28
CA SER A 2 -46.16 28.90 8.43
C SER A 2 -46.20 27.60 9.24
N SER A 3 -45.06 27.09 9.71
CA SER A 3 -44.97 26.20 10.88
C SER A 3 -43.50 26.08 11.30
N SER A 4 -43.04 26.81 12.32
CA SER A 4 -43.15 26.54 13.76
C SER A 4 -41.93 25.79 14.30
N ARG A 5 -41.12 26.51 15.09
CA ARG A 5 -39.95 26.06 15.84
C ARG A 5 -40.38 25.24 17.06
N THR A 6 -39.67 24.16 17.37
CA THR A 6 -39.69 23.57 18.72
C THR A 6 -38.27 23.48 19.25
N LYS A 7 -37.90 24.42 20.12
CA LYS A 7 -36.68 24.36 20.95
C LYS A 7 -37.01 23.51 22.17
N ARG A 8 -36.27 22.43 22.39
CA ARG A 8 -36.31 21.69 23.67
C ARG A 8 -35.06 22.03 24.46
N SER A 9 -35.27 22.80 25.53
CA SER A 9 -34.30 23.01 26.60
C SER A 9 -34.20 21.75 27.44
N ILE A 10 -32.99 21.25 27.69
CA ILE A 10 -32.73 20.17 28.65
C ILE A 10 -31.97 20.75 29.83
N ALA A 11 -32.48 20.44 31.01
CA ALA A 11 -32.09 20.95 32.31
C ALA A 11 -30.72 20.43 32.76
N VAL A 12 -29.95 21.33 33.38
CA VAL A 12 -28.70 21.04 34.08
C VAL A 12 -29.04 20.44 35.45
N VAL A 13 -28.59 19.20 35.70
CA VAL A 13 -28.59 18.59 37.03
C VAL A 13 -27.19 18.77 37.62
N VAL A 14 -27.08 19.61 38.64
CA VAL A 14 -25.87 19.78 39.45
C VAL A 14 -25.91 18.72 40.54
N ALA A 15 -25.03 17.73 40.45
CA ALA A 15 -24.82 16.73 41.49
C ALA A 15 -23.50 17.02 42.22
N THR A 16 -23.60 17.38 43.49
CA THR A 16 -22.49 17.57 44.43
C THR A 16 -21.93 16.20 44.83
N VAL A 17 -20.66 15.92 44.53
CA VAL A 17 -19.97 14.68 44.93
C VAL A 17 -18.95 14.96 46.02
N ALA A 18 -19.00 14.12 47.05
CA ALA A 18 -18.19 14.15 48.26
C ALA A 18 -16.69 13.94 47.99
N MET A 19 -15.85 14.72 48.69
CA MET A 19 -14.40 14.58 48.69
C MET A 19 -13.99 13.38 49.56
N GLY A 20 -13.84 12.22 48.93
CA GLY A 20 -13.11 11.08 49.48
C GLY A 20 -11.63 11.16 49.11
N THR A 21 -10.74 10.98 50.09
CA THR A 21 -9.29 10.89 49.90
C THR A 21 -8.94 9.68 49.04
N MET A 22 -8.73 9.89 47.74
CA MET A 22 -8.24 8.88 46.80
C MET A 22 -6.73 8.72 46.97
N ALA A 23 -6.29 7.50 47.32
CA ALA A 23 -4.89 7.09 47.19
C ALA A 23 -4.46 7.23 45.72
N GLY A 24 -3.36 7.93 45.48
CA GLY A 24 -2.86 8.27 44.16
C GLY A 24 -2.46 7.04 43.35
N ILE A 25 -3.34 6.64 42.43
CA ILE A 25 -2.97 5.80 41.30
C ILE A 25 -2.34 6.77 40.30
N ALA A 26 -1.04 6.63 40.05
CA ALA A 26 -0.39 7.38 38.98
C ALA A 26 -1.14 7.11 37.67
N PRO A 27 -1.45 8.14 36.86
CA PRO A 27 -2.04 7.90 35.56
C PRO A 27 -1.08 7.04 34.76
N VAL A 28 -1.50 5.81 34.44
CA VAL A 28 -0.85 4.99 33.43
C VAL A 28 -0.89 5.85 32.17
N GLY A 29 0.27 6.30 31.70
CA GLY A 29 0.38 7.16 30.53
C GLY A 29 -0.40 6.51 29.39
N ALA A 30 -1.40 7.22 28.87
CA ALA A 30 -2.11 6.77 27.68
C ALA A 30 -1.04 6.56 26.59
N ALA A 31 -0.92 5.33 26.08
CA ALA A 31 -0.08 5.05 24.95
C ALA A 31 -0.50 6.01 23.82
N GLU A 32 0.46 6.74 23.27
CA GLU A 32 0.21 7.59 22.12
C GLU A 32 -0.32 6.71 20.99
N VAL A 33 -1.50 7.05 20.48
CA VAL A 33 -2.16 6.24 19.46
C VAL A 33 -1.31 6.34 18.18
N ASP A 34 -0.82 5.20 17.71
CA ASP A 34 -0.01 5.13 16.50
C ASP A 34 -0.77 5.73 15.30
N PRO A 35 -0.27 6.83 14.70
CA PRO A 35 -0.94 7.49 13.58
C PRO A 35 -1.00 6.63 12.31
N LEU A 36 -0.13 5.63 12.16
CA LEU A 36 -0.22 4.67 11.05
C LEU A 36 -1.40 3.72 11.26
N GLN A 37 -1.53 3.16 12.46
CA GLN A 37 -2.64 2.25 12.78
C GLN A 37 -3.99 2.96 12.64
N GLN A 38 -4.10 4.24 13.01
CA GLN A 38 -5.32 5.01 12.79
C GLN A 38 -5.73 5.09 11.31
N GLN A 39 -4.77 5.22 10.39
CA GLN A 39 -5.04 5.24 8.95
C GLN A 39 -5.48 3.87 8.43
N ILE A 40 -4.87 2.80 8.94
CA ILE A 40 -5.26 1.42 8.61
C ILE A 40 -6.69 1.14 9.11
N ASP A 41 -7.00 1.56 10.33
CA ASP A 41 -8.32 1.43 10.94
C ASP A 41 -9.36 2.23 10.15
N GLU A 42 -9.03 3.44 9.68
CA GLU A 42 -9.90 4.26 8.84
C GLU A 42 -10.22 3.56 7.50
N VAL A 43 -9.20 3.03 6.82
CA VAL A 43 -9.42 2.26 5.57
C VAL A 43 -10.25 1.02 5.84
N SER A 44 -9.97 0.31 6.92
CA SER A 44 -10.71 -0.90 7.30
C SER A 44 -12.17 -0.60 7.68
N ALA A 45 -12.45 0.57 8.26
CA ALA A 45 -13.81 1.01 8.54
C ALA A 45 -14.59 1.44 7.29
N ASN A 46 -13.89 1.94 6.27
CA ASN A 46 -14.48 2.44 5.02
C ASN A 46 -14.57 1.39 3.90
N THR A 47 -13.97 0.21 4.09
CA THR A 47 -13.92 -0.85 3.07
C THR A 47 -14.43 -2.17 3.62
N GLU A 48 -14.96 -3.02 2.75
CA GLU A 48 -15.44 -4.35 3.13
C GLU A 48 -14.43 -5.43 2.72
N GLY A 49 -14.18 -6.40 3.59
CA GLY A 49 -13.33 -7.56 3.30
C GLY A 49 -11.82 -7.32 3.36
N GLY A 50 -11.38 -6.11 3.73
CA GLY A 50 -9.97 -5.81 3.96
C GLY A 50 -9.47 -6.48 5.23
N VAL A 51 -8.32 -7.14 5.16
CA VAL A 51 -7.64 -7.77 6.29
C VAL A 51 -6.25 -7.17 6.44
N GLN A 52 -5.93 -6.64 7.61
CA GLN A 52 -4.58 -6.19 7.93
C GLN A 52 -3.64 -7.40 7.98
N ILE A 53 -2.59 -7.42 7.16
CA ILE A 53 -1.65 -8.55 7.02
C ILE A 53 -0.25 -8.25 7.56
N SER A 54 0.07 -6.98 7.82
CA SER A 54 1.28 -6.51 8.50
C SER A 54 0.99 -5.23 9.28
N SER A 55 1.99 -4.63 9.92
CA SER A 55 1.89 -3.33 10.58
C SER A 55 1.50 -2.16 9.64
N ASP A 56 1.64 -2.35 8.34
CA ASP A 56 1.59 -1.30 7.31
C ASP A 56 0.88 -1.75 6.02
N GLU A 57 0.19 -2.90 6.02
CA GLU A 57 -0.47 -3.45 4.83
C GLU A 57 -1.86 -4.04 5.11
N ILE A 58 -2.75 -3.84 4.14
CA ILE A 58 -4.10 -4.45 4.09
C ILE A 58 -4.21 -5.24 2.78
N ALA A 59 -4.79 -6.44 2.84
CA ALA A 59 -5.11 -7.24 1.67
C ALA A 59 -6.61 -7.48 1.53
N TRP A 60 -7.07 -7.61 0.29
CA TRP A 60 -8.43 -8.02 -0.07
C TRP A 60 -8.37 -9.23 -1.00
N ASN A 61 -9.45 -10.02 -1.00
CA ASN A 61 -9.65 -11.17 -1.89
C ASN A 61 -8.42 -12.10 -1.94
N ASP A 62 -7.97 -12.57 -0.78
CA ASP A 62 -6.84 -13.49 -0.64
C ASP A 62 -5.52 -12.99 -1.27
N GLY A 63 -5.30 -11.67 -1.27
CA GLY A 63 -4.08 -11.04 -1.77
C GLY A 63 -4.12 -10.65 -3.25
N GLU A 64 -5.29 -10.72 -3.90
CA GLU A 64 -5.50 -10.15 -5.24
C GLU A 64 -5.16 -8.66 -5.27
N ALA A 65 -5.61 -7.93 -4.24
CA ALA A 65 -5.36 -6.51 -4.05
C ALA A 65 -4.67 -6.29 -2.71
N ILE A 66 -3.58 -5.52 -2.72
CA ILE A 66 -2.83 -5.19 -1.50
C ILE A 66 -2.59 -3.69 -1.47
N MET A 67 -2.86 -3.08 -0.32
CA MET A 67 -2.47 -1.70 -0.02
C MET A 67 -1.32 -1.71 0.98
N ALA A 68 -0.25 -0.98 0.66
CA ALA A 68 0.84 -0.68 1.58
C ALA A 68 0.85 0.80 1.93
N PHE A 69 1.10 1.11 3.20
CA PHE A 69 1.14 2.46 3.75
C PHE A 69 2.60 2.88 3.99
N PRO A 70 2.97 4.16 3.81
CA PRO A 70 4.27 4.65 4.24
C PRO A 70 4.44 4.47 5.75
N LEU A 71 5.65 4.06 6.15
CA LEU A 71 6.02 4.03 7.56
C LEU A 71 6.11 5.45 8.12
N PRO A 72 5.99 5.65 9.45
CA PRO A 72 6.14 6.97 10.05
C PRO A 72 7.47 7.64 9.67
N GLY A 73 7.38 8.82 9.05
CA GLY A 73 8.54 9.59 8.58
C GLY A 73 8.96 9.30 7.13
N GLU A 74 8.41 8.27 6.50
CA GLU A 74 8.68 7.92 5.10
C GLU A 74 7.65 8.55 4.16
N GLU A 75 8.09 8.93 2.96
CA GLU A 75 7.20 9.49 1.94
C GLU A 75 6.60 8.43 1.01
N GLN A 76 7.20 7.24 0.95
CA GLN A 76 6.80 6.15 0.06
C GLN A 76 6.43 4.92 0.87
N ALA A 77 5.44 4.17 0.39
CA ALA A 77 5.17 2.84 0.92
C ALA A 77 6.40 1.94 0.69
N PRO A 78 6.76 1.10 1.69
CA PRO A 78 7.86 0.16 1.52
C PRO A 78 7.53 -0.91 0.47
N VAL A 79 8.52 -1.74 0.17
CA VAL A 79 8.29 -2.97 -0.59
C VAL A 79 7.36 -3.90 0.18
N SER A 80 6.68 -4.81 -0.52
CA SER A 80 5.71 -5.70 0.12
C SER A 80 6.34 -6.53 1.24
N SER A 81 5.64 -6.68 2.37
CA SER A 81 6.12 -7.51 3.48
C SER A 81 6.23 -8.99 3.06
N PRO A 82 6.97 -9.84 3.81
CA PRO A 82 7.00 -11.27 3.55
C PRO A 82 5.60 -11.93 3.54
N VAL A 83 4.68 -11.44 4.37
CA VAL A 83 3.29 -11.95 4.41
C VAL A 83 2.55 -11.58 3.13
N ALA A 84 2.67 -10.33 2.67
CA ALA A 84 2.13 -9.90 1.39
C ALA A 84 2.72 -10.73 0.24
N GLN A 85 4.05 -10.87 0.15
CA GLN A 85 4.72 -11.67 -0.87
C GLN A 85 4.22 -13.12 -0.90
N LYS A 86 3.93 -13.71 0.27
CA LYS A 86 3.35 -15.05 0.38
C LYS A 86 1.94 -15.12 -0.21
N LEU A 87 1.07 -14.18 0.12
CA LEU A 87 -0.29 -14.09 -0.44
C LEU A 87 -0.25 -13.86 -1.95
N GLN A 88 0.64 -12.98 -2.41
CA GLN A 88 0.88 -12.72 -3.83
C GLN A 88 1.28 -13.99 -4.59
N ALA A 89 2.16 -14.82 -4.01
CA ALA A 89 2.56 -16.11 -4.56
C ALA A 89 1.39 -17.11 -4.61
N GLN A 90 0.63 -17.20 -3.52
CA GLN A 90 -0.54 -18.08 -3.42
C GLN A 90 -1.61 -17.73 -4.45
N TYR A 91 -1.88 -16.43 -4.63
CA TYR A 91 -2.87 -15.94 -5.58
C TYR A 91 -2.54 -16.35 -7.03
N VAL A 92 -1.26 -16.36 -7.41
CA VAL A 92 -0.84 -16.83 -8.75
C VAL A 92 -0.67 -18.35 -8.85
N GLY A 93 -1.13 -19.11 -7.85
CA GLY A 93 -1.09 -20.56 -7.85
C GLY A 93 0.28 -21.17 -7.58
N LEU A 94 1.23 -20.41 -7.04
CA LEU A 94 2.51 -20.94 -6.60
C LEU A 94 2.39 -21.45 -5.16
N ALA A 95 2.99 -22.62 -4.91
CA ALA A 95 3.11 -23.14 -3.56
C ALA A 95 3.98 -22.20 -2.72
N ALA A 96 3.40 -21.67 -1.65
CA ALA A 96 4.02 -20.73 -0.72
C ALA A 96 5.25 -21.27 0.05
N ASP A 97 5.68 -22.48 -0.25
CA ASP A 97 6.58 -23.30 0.59
C ASP A 97 7.84 -23.76 -0.15
N THR A 98 8.22 -23.08 -1.23
CA THR A 98 9.47 -23.38 -1.92
C THR A 98 10.39 -22.18 -1.80
N ARG A 99 11.25 -22.24 -0.79
CA ARG A 99 12.39 -21.35 -0.50
C ARG A 99 12.08 -20.21 0.46
N GLU A 100 12.10 -20.55 1.75
CA GLU A 100 12.60 -19.67 2.80
C GLU A 100 13.88 -18.97 2.28
N PRO A 101 14.01 -17.64 2.36
CA PRO A 101 15.27 -17.00 2.03
C PRO A 101 16.27 -17.57 3.03
N ALA A 102 17.19 -18.40 2.54
CA ALA A 102 18.33 -18.83 3.31
C ALA A 102 19.00 -17.54 3.82
N VAL A 103 18.79 -17.24 5.10
CA VAL A 103 19.71 -16.43 5.87
C VAL A 103 20.99 -17.26 5.81
N SER A 104 21.81 -16.97 4.81
CA SER A 104 23.17 -17.46 4.74
C SER A 104 23.89 -16.81 5.92
N GLU A 105 23.73 -17.39 7.10
CA GLU A 105 24.74 -17.32 8.14
C GLU A 105 26.00 -17.92 7.52
N ALA A 106 26.83 -17.04 6.96
CA ALA A 106 28.13 -17.43 6.46
C ALA A 106 28.88 -18.11 7.61
N PRO A 107 29.46 -19.30 7.40
CA PRO A 107 30.31 -19.90 8.41
C PRO A 107 31.55 -19.01 8.56
N VAL A 108 31.74 -18.51 9.78
CA VAL A 108 33.00 -17.91 10.23
C VAL A 108 34.08 -19.00 10.18
N VAL A 109 34.74 -19.13 9.03
CA VAL A 109 35.99 -19.87 8.91
C VAL A 109 37.13 -18.96 9.33
N ALA A 110 37.70 -19.27 10.49
CA ALA A 110 38.98 -18.77 10.95
C ALA A 110 40.12 -19.56 10.28
N ALA A 111 41.05 -18.86 9.63
CA ALA A 111 42.47 -19.20 9.40
C ALA A 111 43.08 -18.07 8.54
N ALA A 112 43.98 -17.23 9.06
CA ALA A 112 45.44 -17.42 9.16
C ALA A 112 46.17 -17.07 7.84
N ASP A 113 47.00 -16.02 7.95
CA ASP A 113 48.19 -15.59 7.21
C ASP A 113 48.49 -16.17 5.80
N ASP A 114 48.56 -15.31 4.77
CA ASP A 114 49.67 -15.24 3.79
C ASP A 114 49.56 -13.99 2.87
N ASP A 115 50.71 -13.45 2.46
CA ASP A 115 50.95 -12.18 1.74
C ASP A 115 50.24 -12.04 0.36
N PRO A 116 49.97 -10.81 -0.15
CA PRO A 116 49.26 -10.59 -1.41
C PRO A 116 50.21 -10.51 -2.62
N PRO A 117 49.81 -11.03 -3.80
CA PRO A 117 50.30 -10.50 -5.06
C PRO A 117 49.36 -9.44 -5.62
N ALA A 118 50.03 -8.45 -6.18
CA ALA A 118 49.51 -7.28 -6.83
C ALA A 118 48.74 -7.62 -8.13
N ASP A 119 47.86 -6.69 -8.51
CA ASP A 119 47.33 -6.46 -9.86
C ASP A 119 46.47 -7.57 -10.48
N GLU A 120 45.14 -7.52 -10.27
CA GLU A 120 44.17 -7.67 -11.38
C GLU A 120 42.91 -6.85 -11.07
N GLU A 121 42.62 -5.87 -11.93
CA GLU A 121 41.34 -5.17 -11.97
C GLU A 121 40.24 -6.14 -12.44
N VAL A 122 39.69 -6.90 -11.49
CA VAL A 122 38.44 -7.63 -11.71
C VAL A 122 37.29 -6.64 -11.83
N SER A 123 36.83 -6.54 -13.08
CA SER A 123 35.65 -5.82 -13.53
C SER A 123 34.43 -6.03 -12.64
N ALA A 124 33.63 -4.97 -12.48
CA ALA A 124 32.36 -4.92 -11.75
C ALA A 124 31.21 -5.77 -12.35
N ALA A 125 31.51 -6.96 -12.89
CA ALA A 125 30.58 -7.81 -13.64
C ALA A 125 30.10 -9.06 -12.87
N GLU A 126 30.52 -9.30 -11.63
CA GLU A 126 30.05 -10.45 -10.83
C GLU A 126 29.55 -10.02 -9.44
N ARG A 127 28.72 -8.98 -9.39
CA ARG A 127 27.77 -8.85 -8.29
C ARG A 127 26.52 -9.62 -8.69
N GLU A 128 26.45 -10.87 -8.24
CA GLU A 128 25.22 -11.67 -8.21
C GLU A 128 24.01 -10.75 -7.92
N PRO A 129 23.00 -10.68 -8.81
CA PRO A 129 21.87 -9.82 -8.57
C PRO A 129 21.06 -10.47 -7.47
N TYR A 130 21.28 -10.03 -6.23
CA TYR A 130 20.23 -10.12 -5.24
C TYR A 130 19.07 -9.33 -5.83
N VAL A 131 18.07 -10.06 -6.32
CA VAL A 131 16.87 -9.55 -6.98
C VAL A 131 16.18 -8.65 -5.96
N SER A 132 16.53 -7.37 -5.94
CA SER A 132 15.69 -6.35 -5.34
C SER A 132 14.48 -6.28 -6.27
N ALA A 133 13.48 -7.13 -6.03
CA ALA A 133 12.30 -7.27 -6.85
C ALA A 133 11.34 -6.06 -6.73
N ALA A 134 11.89 -4.87 -6.52
CA ALA A 134 11.18 -3.62 -6.44
C ALA A 134 11.99 -2.59 -7.21
N ALA A 135 11.37 -1.95 -8.20
CA ALA A 135 11.97 -0.80 -8.85
C ALA A 135 12.07 0.37 -7.85
N SER A 136 12.70 1.49 -8.24
CA SER A 136 12.80 2.71 -7.41
C SER A 136 11.46 3.32 -6.97
N ASP A 137 10.34 2.71 -7.37
CA ASP A 137 8.96 3.08 -7.04
C ASP A 137 8.34 2.09 -6.04
N SER A 138 9.12 1.15 -5.49
CA SER A 138 8.70 0.05 -4.62
C SER A 138 7.71 -0.94 -5.25
N CYS A 139 7.14 -0.71 -6.44
CA CYS A 139 6.18 -1.63 -7.08
C CYS A 139 6.84 -2.99 -7.29
N PRO A 140 6.20 -4.11 -6.88
CA PRO A 140 6.84 -5.40 -6.98
C PRO A 140 7.05 -5.71 -8.46
N THR A 141 8.28 -5.99 -8.84
CA THR A 141 8.59 -6.50 -10.17
C THR A 141 8.26 -7.99 -10.21
N GLN A 142 8.57 -8.66 -11.31
CA GLN A 142 8.44 -10.10 -11.50
C GLN A 142 8.97 -10.94 -10.32
N VAL A 143 8.15 -11.17 -9.29
CA VAL A 143 8.52 -12.08 -8.20
C VAL A 143 8.16 -13.52 -8.60
N PHE A 144 7.14 -13.69 -9.46
CA PHE A 144 6.47 -14.98 -9.66
C PHE A 144 5.91 -15.20 -11.09
N GLY A 145 6.59 -14.68 -12.13
CA GLY A 145 6.18 -14.86 -13.52
C GLY A 145 4.95 -14.04 -13.97
N ASN A 146 4.25 -13.40 -13.03
CA ASN A 146 3.29 -12.33 -13.29
C ASN A 146 3.80 -11.04 -12.67
N ASP A 147 3.85 -10.00 -13.48
CA ASP A 147 4.21 -8.68 -13.01
C ASP A 147 3.00 -7.94 -12.42
N TRP A 148 3.28 -7.14 -11.39
CA TRP A 148 2.28 -6.32 -10.70
C TRP A 148 2.09 -4.96 -11.38
N TYR A 149 0.96 -4.35 -11.11
CA TYR A 149 0.73 -2.94 -11.40
C TYR A 149 0.24 -2.22 -10.16
N CYS A 150 0.74 -0.99 -9.99
CA CYS A 150 0.65 -0.22 -8.77
C CYS A 150 0.15 1.19 -9.06
N PHE A 151 -0.71 1.67 -8.18
CA PHE A 151 -1.23 3.03 -8.14
C PHE A 151 -0.83 3.68 -6.83
N TYR A 152 -0.48 4.96 -6.88
CA TYR A 152 0.07 5.67 -5.73
C TYR A 152 -0.78 6.88 -5.40
N GLN A 153 -0.86 7.19 -4.11
CA GLN A 153 -1.68 8.29 -3.61
C GLN A 153 -1.17 9.68 -4.07
N TYR A 154 0.14 9.80 -4.30
CA TYR A 154 0.78 11.07 -4.66
C TYR A 154 1.73 10.91 -5.84
N LYS A 155 2.18 12.04 -6.38
CA LYS A 155 3.15 12.07 -7.48
C LYS A 155 4.49 11.46 -7.04
N SER A 156 5.28 11.02 -8.01
CA SER A 156 6.59 10.41 -7.78
C SER A 156 6.54 9.19 -6.87
N PHE A 157 5.48 8.38 -7.02
CA PHE A 157 5.32 7.09 -6.34
C PHE A 157 5.24 7.20 -4.82
N LYS A 158 4.70 8.33 -4.31
CA LYS A 158 4.58 8.64 -2.89
C LYS A 158 3.23 8.29 -2.31
N GLY A 159 3.17 8.23 -0.98
CA GLY A 159 1.98 7.91 -0.21
C GLY A 159 1.65 6.42 -0.23
N ARG A 160 0.38 6.10 0.06
CA ARG A 160 -0.12 4.72 0.01
C ARG A 160 0.01 4.17 -1.41
N ARG A 161 0.34 2.89 -1.51
CA ARG A 161 0.46 2.14 -2.77
C ARG A 161 -0.58 1.04 -2.80
N LEU A 162 -1.42 1.02 -3.82
CA LEU A 162 -2.41 -0.01 -4.05
C LEU A 162 -2.04 -0.81 -5.31
N GLN A 163 -2.04 -2.14 -5.21
CA GLN A 163 -1.45 -3.01 -6.24
C GLN A 163 -2.26 -4.27 -6.52
N TRP A 164 -2.15 -4.76 -7.76
CA TRP A 164 -2.79 -5.97 -8.29
C TRP A 164 -1.86 -6.71 -9.26
N ASN A 165 -2.16 -7.97 -9.55
CA ASN A 165 -1.55 -8.72 -10.67
C ASN A 165 -2.57 -9.38 -11.61
N ALA A 166 -3.84 -9.38 -11.22
CA ALA A 166 -4.90 -10.12 -11.89
C ALA A 166 -5.35 -9.43 -13.19
N THR A 167 -6.03 -10.22 -14.03
CA THR A 167 -6.76 -9.70 -15.19
C THR A 167 -8.19 -9.37 -14.76
N HIS A 168 -8.57 -8.11 -14.88
CA HIS A 168 -9.94 -7.65 -14.70
C HIS A 168 -10.56 -7.25 -16.04
N LYS A 169 -11.52 -8.05 -16.50
CA LYS A 169 -12.38 -7.75 -17.66
C LYS A 169 -13.62 -6.94 -17.26
N ASP A 170 -13.97 -6.96 -15.98
CA ASP A 170 -14.98 -6.12 -15.35
C ASP A 170 -14.35 -4.97 -14.57
N TRP A 171 -15.13 -3.92 -14.32
CA TRP A 171 -14.68 -2.71 -13.65
C TRP A 171 -14.15 -2.98 -12.24
N VAL A 172 -12.91 -2.57 -11.99
CA VAL A 172 -12.37 -2.45 -10.63
C VAL A 172 -12.52 -1.01 -10.17
N TYR A 173 -13.26 -0.81 -9.08
CA TYR A 173 -13.52 0.50 -8.51
C TYR A 173 -12.53 0.81 -7.38
N PHE A 174 -11.82 1.92 -7.46
CA PHE A 174 -10.87 2.36 -6.43
C PHE A 174 -11.56 2.68 -5.10
N SER A 175 -12.85 3.04 -5.12
CA SER A 175 -13.65 3.29 -3.91
C SER A 175 -13.80 2.05 -3.02
N LYS A 176 -13.71 0.84 -3.58
CA LYS A 176 -13.70 -0.41 -2.78
C LYS A 176 -12.50 -0.53 -1.84
N PHE A 177 -11.47 0.28 -2.08
CA PHE A 177 -10.20 0.24 -1.38
C PHE A 177 -9.86 1.60 -0.73
N ASP A 178 -10.83 2.52 -0.56
CA ASP A 178 -10.57 3.91 -0.11
C ASP A 178 -9.48 4.62 -0.95
N PHE A 179 -9.48 4.38 -2.27
CA PHE A 179 -8.47 4.92 -3.18
C PHE A 179 -9.05 5.76 -4.33
N GLU A 180 -10.35 6.04 -4.29
CA GLU A 180 -11.03 6.85 -5.31
C GLU A 180 -10.50 8.29 -5.31
N ASN A 181 -10.20 8.84 -6.50
CA ASN A 181 -9.66 10.19 -6.65
C ASN A 181 -8.32 10.39 -5.93
N ARG A 182 -7.49 9.35 -5.84
CA ARG A 182 -6.19 9.44 -5.16
C ARG A 182 -4.99 9.14 -6.06
N THR A 183 -5.18 8.88 -7.34
CA THR A 183 -4.10 8.35 -8.19
C THR A 183 -3.50 9.41 -9.12
N PRO A 184 -2.37 10.03 -8.76
CA PRO A 184 -1.61 10.85 -9.69
C PRO A 184 -0.29 10.24 -10.14
N SER A 185 0.11 9.05 -9.68
CA SER A 185 1.22 8.31 -10.28
C SER A 185 0.96 6.80 -10.27
N TRP A 186 1.63 6.09 -11.17
CA TRP A 186 1.39 4.66 -11.41
C TRP A 186 2.64 3.97 -11.96
N SER A 187 2.72 2.66 -11.74
CA SER A 187 3.80 1.81 -12.22
C SER A 187 3.21 0.47 -12.66
N ASN A 188 3.25 0.20 -13.95
CA ASN A 188 2.79 -1.05 -14.53
C ASN A 188 4.01 -1.90 -14.85
N LYS A 189 4.42 -2.78 -13.93
CA LYS A 189 5.44 -3.78 -14.24
C LYS A 189 4.84 -4.88 -15.11
N GLY A 190 3.52 -5.03 -15.10
CA GLY A 190 2.66 -5.91 -15.88
C GLY A 190 3.01 -6.07 -17.35
N ALA A 191 2.75 -7.26 -17.90
CA ALA A 191 2.59 -7.46 -19.34
C ALA A 191 1.21 -6.97 -19.87
N LYS A 192 0.31 -6.53 -18.98
CA LYS A 192 -1.08 -6.17 -19.30
C LYS A 192 -1.16 -4.68 -19.63
N ALA A 193 -2.07 -4.31 -20.53
CA ALA A 193 -2.41 -2.91 -20.73
C ALA A 193 -3.55 -2.50 -19.79
N ILE A 194 -3.37 -1.42 -19.03
CA ILE A 194 -4.38 -0.95 -18.08
C ILE A 194 -5.02 0.32 -18.63
N LYS A 195 -6.34 0.37 -18.62
CA LYS A 195 -7.09 1.58 -18.99
C LYS A 195 -7.75 2.14 -17.75
N VAL A 196 -7.42 3.39 -17.43
CA VAL A 196 -7.90 4.07 -16.22
C VAL A 196 -8.95 5.09 -16.60
N TYR A 197 -10.01 5.12 -15.80
CA TYR A 197 -11.20 5.94 -16.03
C TYR A 197 -11.55 6.68 -14.75
N GLY A 198 -12.28 7.78 -14.91
CA GLY A 198 -12.78 8.55 -13.78
C GLY A 198 -13.25 9.93 -14.19
N ARG A 199 -13.35 10.83 -13.23
CA ARG A 199 -13.95 12.16 -13.43
C ARG A 199 -12.94 13.14 -14.00
N ARG A 200 -13.28 13.72 -15.15
CA ARG A 200 -12.51 14.84 -15.72
C ARG A 200 -12.83 16.18 -15.06
N PHE A 201 -14.02 16.33 -14.50
CA PHE A 201 -14.49 17.59 -13.92
C PHE A 201 -15.14 17.34 -12.56
N ALA A 202 -14.80 18.20 -11.59
CA ALA A 202 -15.42 18.17 -10.27
C ALA A 202 -16.94 18.33 -10.38
N GLY A 203 -17.70 17.50 -9.66
CA GLY A 203 -19.16 17.53 -9.62
C GLY A 203 -19.87 16.85 -10.81
N GLN A 204 -19.15 16.23 -11.75
CA GLN A 204 -19.75 15.39 -12.78
C GLN A 204 -19.70 13.91 -12.39
N ASP A 205 -20.83 13.22 -12.48
CA ASP A 205 -20.90 11.77 -12.33
C ASP A 205 -20.58 11.07 -13.66
N THR A 206 -19.31 11.10 -14.04
CA THR A 206 -18.79 10.39 -15.24
C THR A 206 -17.75 9.33 -14.88
N SER A 207 -17.74 8.93 -13.61
CA SER A 207 -16.89 7.88 -13.07
C SER A 207 -17.05 6.61 -13.90
N CYS A 208 -15.93 6.01 -14.32
CA CYS A 208 -15.89 4.82 -15.17
C CYS A 208 -16.39 4.93 -16.62
N TYR A 209 -16.80 6.11 -17.08
CA TYR A 209 -17.20 6.31 -18.48
C TYR A 209 -16.19 7.15 -19.27
N SER A 210 -15.44 8.03 -18.59
CA SER A 210 -14.44 8.88 -19.25
C SER A 210 -13.04 8.26 -19.13
N PRO A 211 -12.38 7.89 -20.24
CA PRO A 211 -11.00 7.43 -20.20
C PRO A 211 -10.09 8.59 -19.78
N LEU A 212 -9.16 8.33 -18.88
CA LEU A 212 -8.19 9.31 -18.41
C LEU A 212 -6.82 9.07 -19.03
N TRP A 213 -6.26 7.87 -18.85
CA TRP A 213 -5.00 7.45 -19.45
C TRP A 213 -4.97 5.93 -19.69
N SER A 214 -3.90 5.48 -20.34
CA SER A 214 -3.57 4.07 -20.48
C SER A 214 -2.14 3.84 -19.99
N GLU A 215 -1.95 2.70 -19.33
CA GLU A 215 -0.66 2.24 -18.84
C GLU A 215 -0.23 1.11 -19.76
N ASN A 216 0.80 1.32 -20.56
CA ASN A 216 1.33 0.25 -21.38
C ASN A 216 2.09 -0.75 -20.50
N PRO A 217 2.26 -1.99 -20.99
CA PRO A 217 3.10 -2.97 -20.32
C PRO A 217 4.49 -2.43 -19.99
N HIS A 218 4.99 -2.73 -18.81
CA HIS A 218 6.33 -2.37 -18.33
C HIS A 218 6.64 -0.86 -18.30
N GLU A 219 5.63 0.00 -18.29
CA GLU A 219 5.78 1.45 -18.17
C GLU A 219 5.48 1.97 -16.77
N ARG A 220 5.86 3.21 -16.51
CA ARG A 220 5.50 3.93 -15.30
C ARG A 220 5.41 5.43 -15.57
N SER A 221 4.64 6.13 -14.75
CA SER A 221 4.63 7.59 -14.75
C SER A 221 4.60 8.14 -13.33
N ALA A 222 5.52 9.06 -13.04
CA ALA A 222 5.55 9.83 -11.79
C ALA A 222 4.43 10.89 -11.71
N SER A 223 3.71 11.12 -12.80
CA SER A 223 2.59 12.06 -12.88
C SER A 223 1.57 11.66 -13.95
N ALA A 224 0.31 11.50 -13.57
CA ALA A 224 -0.81 11.41 -14.50
C ALA A 224 -1.30 12.82 -14.87
N ASN A 225 -1.78 13.00 -16.10
CA ASN A 225 -2.29 14.29 -16.59
C ASN A 225 -3.55 14.76 -15.82
N TRP A 226 -4.28 13.82 -15.22
CA TRP A 226 -5.50 14.06 -14.47
C TRP A 226 -5.26 13.66 -13.01
N ASP A 227 -4.65 14.57 -12.26
CA ASP A 227 -4.32 14.41 -10.84
C ASP A 227 -5.59 14.10 -10.04
N ASN A 228 -5.53 13.07 -9.17
CA ASN A 228 -6.63 12.71 -8.26
C ASN A 228 -7.99 12.51 -8.96
N ALA A 229 -7.99 11.95 -10.18
CA ALA A 229 -9.20 11.80 -10.99
C ALA A 229 -9.65 10.36 -11.20
N ALA A 230 -8.80 9.37 -10.87
CA ALA A 230 -9.08 7.97 -11.15
C ALA A 230 -10.12 7.38 -10.20
N ASP A 231 -11.14 6.76 -10.77
CA ASP A 231 -12.23 6.11 -10.03
C ASP A 231 -12.26 4.60 -10.26
N CYS A 232 -11.78 4.13 -11.42
CA CYS A 232 -11.74 2.73 -11.76
C CYS A 232 -10.81 2.41 -12.93
N PHE A 233 -10.60 1.12 -13.16
CA PHE A 233 -9.79 0.64 -14.28
C PHE A 233 -10.28 -0.71 -14.83
N LEU A 234 -9.73 -1.06 -15.98
CA LEU A 234 -9.84 -2.36 -16.65
C LEU A 234 -8.47 -2.81 -17.15
N THR A 235 -8.30 -4.12 -17.33
CA THR A 235 -7.09 -4.69 -17.93
C THR A 235 -7.39 -5.40 -19.25
N ASN A 236 -6.53 -5.22 -20.24
CA ASN A 236 -6.62 -5.88 -21.54
C ASN A 236 -5.54 -6.95 -21.70
#